data_AF-A0A7X0U8W0-F1
#
_entry.id   AF-A0A7X0U8W0-F1
#
_cell.length_a   1.000
_cell.length_b   1.000
_cell.length_c   1.000
_cell.angle_alpha   90.00
_cell.angle_beta   90.00
_cell.angle_gamma   90.00
#
_symmetry.space_group_name_H-M   'P 1'
#
loop_
_entity.id
_entity.type
_entity.pdbx_description
1 polymer ?
#
loop_
_entity_poly.entity_id
_entity_poly.type
_entity_poly.pdbx_seq_one_letter_code
_entity_poly.pdbx_strand_id
1 'polypeptide(L)'
;MTPSLPVPTDNIYKFSALFGLALVVSGIFAFTTVYTSSLEKKIKYTEAMIGLEARTTRTKLEDDTLAFNRRLVEVTQSNEMAANYALGGLIALGLVLSFYGALRWHQVIQPRDDEIARLQKEKLEAEIAKLQTEADRSVSQQPPPPSATRRSNKKP
;
A
#
# COMPACT_ATOMS: atom_id res chain seq x y z
N MET A 1 -15.56 -30.22 6.33
CA MET A 1 -14.86 -28.96 5.96
C MET A 1 -15.19 -27.96 7.04
N THR A 2 -14.21 -27.66 7.90
CA THR A 2 -14.38 -26.63 8.93
C THR A 2 -14.61 -25.30 8.21
N PRO A 3 -15.67 -24.55 8.55
CA PRO A 3 -15.86 -23.23 7.99
C PRO A 3 -14.62 -22.41 8.35
N SER A 4 -13.91 -21.91 7.34
CA SER A 4 -12.89 -20.91 7.54
C SER A 4 -13.60 -19.68 8.09
N LEU A 5 -13.60 -19.53 9.41
CA LEU A 5 -13.96 -18.28 10.06
C LEU A 5 -13.11 -17.21 9.35
N PRO A 6 -13.73 -16.28 8.59
CA PRO A 6 -12.96 -15.25 7.93
C PRO A 6 -12.28 -14.48 9.05
N VAL A 7 -10.95 -14.60 9.11
CA VAL A 7 -10.14 -13.79 10.01
C VAL A 7 -10.54 -12.34 9.73
N PRO A 8 -11.05 -11.59 10.72
CA PRO A 8 -11.72 -10.31 10.48
C PRO A 8 -10.77 -9.39 9.72
N THR A 9 -11.05 -9.20 8.43
CA THR A 9 -10.08 -8.72 7.44
C THR A 9 -9.84 -7.21 7.51
N ASP A 10 -10.56 -6.47 8.35
CA ASP A 10 -10.47 -5.01 8.39
C ASP A 10 -10.08 -4.51 9.77
N ASN A 11 -8.79 -4.59 10.03
CA ASN A 11 -8.18 -3.89 11.14
C ASN A 11 -8.03 -2.40 10.79
N ILE A 12 -8.71 -1.54 11.54
CA ILE A 12 -8.67 -0.08 11.36
C ILE A 12 -7.25 0.50 11.35
N TYR A 13 -6.31 -0.10 12.10
CA TYR A 13 -4.92 0.36 12.14
C TYR A 13 -4.20 0.09 10.82
N LYS A 14 -4.39 -1.10 10.23
CA LYS A 14 -3.85 -1.45 8.91
C LYS A 14 -4.47 -0.59 7.80
N PHE A 15 -5.78 -0.34 7.88
CA PHE A 15 -6.46 0.59 6.99
C PHE A 15 -5.86 2.00 7.11
N SER A 16 -5.71 2.55 8.32
CA SER A 16 -5.13 3.89 8.50
C SER A 16 -3.68 3.98 8.00
N ALA A 17 -2.89 2.91 8.17
CA ALA A 17 -1.52 2.84 7.68
C ALA A 17 -1.46 2.94 6.14
N LEU A 18 -2.27 2.13 5.46
CA LEU A 18 -2.35 2.06 4.00
C LEU A 18 -3.04 3.28 3.39
N PHE A 19 -4.10 3.78 4.02
CA PHE A 19 -4.81 4.98 3.59
C PHE A 19 -3.91 6.22 3.71
N GLY A 20 -3.19 6.37 4.83
CA GLY A 20 -2.19 7.43 4.99
C GLY A 20 -1.10 7.37 3.93
N LEU A 21 -0.60 6.16 3.62
CA LEU A 21 0.39 5.97 2.56
C LEU A 21 -0.18 6.33 1.18
N ALA A 22 -1.41 5.94 0.89
CA ALA A 22 -2.09 6.29 -0.36
C ALA A 22 -2.24 7.82 -0.50
N LEU A 23 -2.59 8.53 0.58
CA LEU A 23 -2.64 10.00 0.59
C LEU A 23 -1.29 10.63 0.26
N VAL A 24 -0.19 10.10 0.82
CA VAL A 24 1.17 10.59 0.53
C VAL A 24 1.50 10.40 -0.95
N VAL A 25 1.27 9.20 -1.49
CA VAL A 25 1.54 8.90 -2.91
C VAL A 25 0.70 9.78 -3.82
N SER A 26 -0.61 9.88 -3.59
CA SER A 26 -1.50 10.76 -4.35
C SER A 26 -1.09 12.24 -4.23
N GLY A 27 -0.65 12.68 -3.05
CA GLY A 27 -0.16 14.04 -2.82
C GLY A 27 1.10 14.36 -3.62
N ILE A 28 2.05 13.42 -3.72
CA ILE A 28 3.28 13.57 -4.52
C ILE A 28 2.94 13.69 -6.02
N PHE A 29 2.02 12.84 -6.52
CA PHE A 29 1.56 12.94 -7.90
C PHE A 29 0.88 14.28 -8.18
N ALA A 30 -0.05 14.69 -7.31
CA ALA A 30 -0.75 15.97 -7.45
C ALA A 30 0.23 17.16 -7.40
N PHE A 31 1.21 17.14 -6.51
CA PHE A 31 2.27 18.15 -6.44
C PHE A 31 3.06 18.24 -7.75
N THR A 32 3.46 17.09 -8.29
CA THR A 32 4.23 17.04 -9.55
C THR A 32 3.40 17.60 -10.71
N THR A 33 2.11 17.24 -10.81
CA THR A 33 1.21 17.77 -11.84
C THR A 33 0.98 19.27 -11.72
N VAL A 34 0.72 19.76 -10.51
CA VAL A 34 0.51 21.21 -10.26
C VAL A 34 1.78 22.00 -10.56
N TYR A 35 2.94 21.49 -10.14
CA TYR A 35 4.23 22.12 -10.38
C TYR A 35 4.54 22.23 -11.88
N THR A 36 4.44 21.12 -12.64
CA THR A 36 4.68 21.11 -14.09
C THR A 36 3.72 22.05 -14.83
N SER A 37 2.41 21.98 -14.52
CA SER A 37 1.42 22.86 -15.17
C SER A 37 1.64 24.34 -14.85
N SER A 38 2.04 24.67 -13.62
CA SER A 38 2.32 26.05 -13.23
C SER A 38 3.59 26.57 -13.91
N LEU A 39 4.62 25.73 -14.04
CA LEU A 39 5.86 26.07 -14.72
C LEU A 39 5.62 26.35 -16.22
N GLU A 40 4.90 25.47 -16.91
CA GLU A 40 4.56 25.66 -18.34
C GLU A 40 3.80 26.97 -18.58
N LYS A 41 2.82 27.28 -17.73
CA LYS A 41 2.06 28.55 -17.80
C LYS A 41 2.98 29.76 -17.59
N LYS A 42 3.85 29.73 -16.57
CA LYS A 42 4.79 30.81 -16.31
C LYS A 42 5.76 31.03 -17.47
N ILE A 43 6.30 29.96 -18.05
CA ILE A 43 7.18 30.04 -19.23
C ILE A 43 6.42 30.71 -20.38
N LYS A 44 5.22 30.22 -20.72
CA LYS A 44 4.40 30.76 -21.80
C LYS A 44 4.07 32.25 -21.63
N TYR A 45 3.69 32.67 -20.42
CA TYR A 45 3.39 34.09 -20.15
C TYR A 45 4.65 34.96 -20.17
N THR A 46 5.77 34.44 -19.69
CA THR A 46 7.06 35.15 -19.68
C THR A 46 7.59 35.33 -21.10
N GLU A 47 7.51 34.32 -21.96
CA GLU A 47 7.88 34.44 -23.38
C GLU A 47 7.07 35.51 -24.11
N ALA A 48 5.75 35.54 -23.88
CA ALA A 48 4.87 36.57 -24.43
C ALA A 48 5.23 37.97 -23.93
N MET A 49 5.64 38.10 -22.67
CA MET A 49 6.11 39.37 -22.11
C MET A 49 7.44 39.82 -22.72
N ILE A 50 8.43 38.93 -22.84
CA ILE A 50 9.75 39.26 -23.42
C ILE A 50 9.60 39.78 -24.85
N GLY A 51 8.72 39.17 -25.65
CA GLY A 51 8.47 39.60 -27.03
C GLY A 51 7.85 41.00 -27.13
N LEU A 52 7.02 41.39 -26.15
CA LEU A 52 6.45 42.73 -26.04
C LEU A 52 7.45 43.73 -25.44
N GLU A 53 8.30 43.27 -24.51
CA GLU A 53 9.27 44.12 -23.82
C GLU A 53 10.41 44.58 -24.74
N ALA A 54 10.81 43.75 -25.70
CA ALA A 54 11.86 44.05 -26.68
C ALA A 54 11.50 45.13 -27.71
N ARG A 55 10.22 45.52 -27.83
CA ARG A 55 9.77 46.55 -28.79
C ARG A 55 10.01 47.96 -28.25
N THR A 56 10.65 48.82 -29.06
CA THR A 56 11.03 50.20 -28.70
C THR A 56 9.86 51.18 -28.70
N THR A 57 8.83 50.92 -29.51
CA THR A 57 7.58 51.70 -29.55
C THR A 57 6.43 50.74 -29.31
N ARG A 58 5.65 50.97 -28.25
CA ARG A 58 4.49 50.14 -27.91
C ARG A 58 3.19 50.87 -28.19
N THR A 59 2.23 50.14 -28.70
CA THR A 59 0.84 50.59 -28.79
C THR A 59 0.15 50.39 -27.44
N LYS A 60 -0.91 51.16 -27.17
CA LYS A 60 -1.71 51.01 -25.95
C LYS A 60 -2.23 49.57 -25.75
N LEU A 61 -2.57 48.89 -26.84
CA LEU A 61 -3.02 47.49 -26.82
C LEU A 61 -1.90 46.53 -26.35
N GLU A 62 -0.65 46.77 -26.76
CA GLU A 62 0.50 45.97 -26.33
C GLU A 62 0.79 46.19 -24.84
N ASP A 63 0.66 47.41 -24.34
CA ASP A 63 0.81 47.71 -22.90
C ASP A 63 -0.30 47.06 -22.06
N ASP A 64 -1.55 47.08 -22.52
CA ASP A 64 -2.67 46.40 -21.87
C ASP A 64 -2.44 44.87 -21.83
N THR A 65 -1.92 44.30 -22.92
CA THR A 65 -1.58 42.86 -23.01
C THR A 65 -0.44 42.49 -22.06
N LEU A 66 0.56 43.35 -21.94
CA LEU A 66 1.69 43.16 -21.02
C LEU A 66 1.22 43.22 -19.57
N ALA A 67 0.39 44.19 -19.21
CA ALA A 67 -0.21 44.29 -17.87
C ALA A 67 -1.06 43.05 -17.55
N PHE A 68 -1.85 42.58 -18.52
CA PHE A 68 -2.65 41.37 -18.38
C PHE A 68 -1.78 40.11 -18.14
N ASN A 69 -0.74 39.90 -18.94
CA ASN A 69 0.18 38.77 -18.78
C ASN A 69 0.92 38.80 -17.43
N ARG A 70 1.36 39.98 -16.97
CA ARG A 70 1.94 40.15 -15.63
C ARG A 70 0.97 39.71 -14.54
N ARG A 71 -0.30 40.11 -14.65
CA ARG A 71 -1.33 39.69 -13.70
C ARG A 71 -1.57 38.19 -13.72
N LEU A 72 -1.53 37.55 -14.90
CA LEU A 72 -1.65 36.09 -15.01
C LEU A 72 -0.50 35.36 -14.32
N VAL A 73 0.74 35.86 -14.42
CA VAL A 73 1.89 35.30 -13.72
C VAL A 73 1.72 35.41 -12.20
N GLU A 74 1.31 36.58 -11.70
CA GLU A 74 1.06 36.82 -10.28
C GLU A 74 -0.02 35.88 -9.73
N VAL A 75 -1.15 35.76 -10.44
CA VAL A 75 -2.25 34.85 -10.06
C VAL A 75 -1.82 33.40 -10.12
N THR A 76 -1.01 33.02 -11.11
CA THR A 76 -0.47 31.65 -11.21
C THR A 76 0.44 31.35 -10.01
N GLN A 77 1.29 32.31 -9.62
CA GLN A 77 2.17 32.17 -8.47
C GLN A 77 1.40 32.07 -7.15
N SER A 78 0.36 32.89 -6.94
CA SER A 78 -0.47 32.80 -5.73
C SER A 78 -1.22 31.48 -5.64
N ASN A 79 -1.75 31.00 -6.78
CA ASN A 79 -2.48 29.72 -6.84
C ASN A 79 -1.55 28.53 -6.58
N GLU A 80 -0.35 28.55 -7.15
CA GLU A 80 0.66 27.53 -6.89
C GLU A 80 1.06 27.50 -5.41
N MET A 81 1.27 28.67 -4.79
CA MET A 81 1.61 28.75 -3.37
C MET A 81 0.49 28.16 -2.49
N ALA A 82 -0.77 28.54 -2.76
CA ALA A 82 -1.92 27.99 -2.03
C ALA A 82 -2.05 26.47 -2.23
N ALA A 83 -1.87 25.98 -3.46
CA ALA A 83 -1.89 24.55 -3.77
C ALA A 83 -0.76 23.81 -3.06
N ASN A 84 0.46 24.36 -3.04
CA ASN A 84 1.61 23.77 -2.35
C ASN A 84 1.38 23.67 -0.84
N TYR A 85 0.79 24.68 -0.20
CA TYR A 85 0.42 24.61 1.21
C TYR A 85 -0.64 23.54 1.47
N ALA A 86 -1.69 23.48 0.64
CA ALA A 86 -2.75 22.47 0.77
C ALA A 86 -2.21 21.04 0.58
N LEU A 87 -1.37 20.82 -0.43
CA LEU A 87 -0.74 19.53 -0.71
C LEU A 87 0.28 19.15 0.37
N GLY A 88 1.07 20.11 0.87
CA GLY A 88 1.98 19.90 1.99
C GLY A 88 1.24 19.46 3.25
N GLY A 89 0.10 20.10 3.56
CA GLY A 89 -0.78 19.71 4.65
C GLY A 89 -1.36 18.29 4.46
N LEU A 90 -1.81 17.96 3.26
CA LEU A 90 -2.34 16.63 2.92
C LEU A 90 -1.27 15.53 3.08
N ILE A 91 -0.05 15.77 2.60
CA ILE A 91 1.07 14.84 2.73
C ILE A 91 1.45 14.67 4.20
N ALA A 92 1.55 15.76 4.96
CA ALA A 92 1.85 15.70 6.39
C ALA A 92 0.79 14.90 7.17
N LEU A 93 -0.49 15.12 6.87
CA LEU A 93 -1.60 14.35 7.44
C LEU A 93 -1.49 12.86 7.06
N GLY A 94 -1.18 12.55 5.80
CA GLY A 94 -0.96 11.19 5.32
C GLY A 94 0.18 10.49 6.05
N LEU A 95 1.31 11.17 6.28
CA LEU A 95 2.45 10.64 7.04
C LEU A 95 2.09 10.36 8.50
N VAL A 96 1.39 11.29 9.17
CA VAL A 96 0.94 11.11 10.55
C VAL A 96 -0.01 9.92 10.67
N LEU A 97 -1.00 9.81 9.78
CA LEU A 97 -1.93 8.67 9.72
C LEU A 97 -1.20 7.35 9.47
N SER A 98 -0.27 7.35 8.50
CA SER A 98 0.46 6.15 8.12
C SER A 98 1.33 5.65 9.26
N PHE A 99 2.09 6.55 9.87
CA PHE A 99 2.97 6.25 11.00
C PHE A 99 2.19 5.79 12.23
N TYR A 100 1.12 6.49 12.59
CA TYR A 100 0.27 6.11 13.72
C TYR A 100 -0.39 4.74 13.49
N GLY A 101 -0.92 4.49 12.29
CA GLY A 101 -1.51 3.21 11.91
C GLY A 101 -0.51 2.06 12.01
N ALA A 102 0.69 2.25 11.47
CA ALA A 102 1.76 1.26 11.52
C ALA A 102 2.21 0.97 12.96
N LEU A 103 2.41 2.01 13.77
CA LEU A 103 2.83 1.87 15.17
C LEU A 103 1.79 1.11 16.00
N ARG A 104 0.52 1.48 15.88
CA ARG A 104 -0.57 0.82 16.62
C ARG A 104 -0.80 -0.61 16.14
N TRP A 105 -0.67 -0.87 14.85
CA TRP A 105 -0.73 -2.22 14.30
C TRP A 105 0.40 -3.09 14.89
N HIS A 106 1.64 -2.59 14.87
CA HIS A 106 2.79 -3.31 15.41
C HIS A 106 2.67 -3.58 16.92
N GLN A 107 2.17 -2.61 17.70
CA GLN A 107 2.10 -2.75 19.16
C GLN A 107 0.92 -3.57 19.65
N VAL A 108 -0.24 -3.49 19.00
CA VAL A 108 -1.49 -4.06 19.54
C VAL A 108 -1.87 -5.35 18.83
N ILE A 109 -1.60 -5.45 17.54
CA ILE A 109 -2.20 -6.46 16.67
C ILE A 109 -1.19 -7.56 16.40
N GLN A 110 0.04 -7.17 16.07
CA GLN A 110 1.10 -8.15 15.82
C GLN A 110 1.30 -9.12 17.00
N PRO A 111 1.31 -8.70 18.29
CA PRO A 111 1.44 -9.66 19.39
C PRO A 111 0.27 -10.66 19.48
N ARG A 112 -0.95 -10.22 19.15
CA ARG A 112 -2.14 -11.07 19.15
C ARG A 112 -2.09 -12.08 18.01
N ASP A 113 -1.70 -11.62 16.82
CA ASP A 113 -1.56 -12.47 15.64
C ASP A 113 -0.44 -13.50 15.85
N ASP A 114 0.68 -13.08 16.45
CA ASP A 114 1.80 -13.96 16.81
C ASP A 114 1.38 -15.03 17.84
N GLU A 115 0.57 -14.66 18.84
CA GLU A 115 0.03 -15.60 19.82
C GLU A 115 -0.93 -16.62 19.17
N ILE A 116 -1.82 -16.16 18.29
CA ILE A 116 -2.74 -17.03 17.55
C ILE A 116 -1.94 -18.01 16.68
N ALA A 117 -0.94 -17.52 15.95
CA ALA A 117 -0.08 -18.35 15.12
C ALA A 117 0.67 -19.41 15.94
N ARG A 118 1.16 -19.04 17.13
CA ARG A 118 1.79 -19.98 18.08
C ARG A 118 0.81 -21.08 18.50
N LEU A 119 -0.39 -20.72 18.95
CA LEU A 119 -1.40 -21.70 19.39
C LEU A 119 -1.86 -22.61 18.24
N GLN A 120 -1.97 -22.08 17.02
CA GLN A 120 -2.28 -22.88 15.83
C GLN A 120 -1.17 -23.88 15.53
N LYS A 121 0.10 -23.48 15.68
CA LYS A 121 1.24 -24.38 15.53
C LYS A 121 1.20 -25.51 16.56
N GLU A 122 1.03 -25.19 17.85
CA GLU A 122 0.94 -26.19 18.93
C GLU A 122 -0.19 -27.20 18.70
N LYS A 123 -1.36 -26.71 18.24
CA LYS A 123 -2.49 -27.56 17.90
C LYS A 123 -2.15 -28.53 16.76
N LEU A 124 -1.52 -28.04 15.69
CA LEU A 124 -1.12 -28.86 14.55
C LEU A 124 -0.09 -29.93 14.96
N GLU A 125 0.86 -29.58 15.82
CA GLU A 125 1.84 -30.54 16.36
C GLU A 125 1.17 -31.64 17.18
N ALA A 126 0.20 -31.30 18.03
CA ALA A 126 -0.57 -32.28 18.79
C ALA A 126 -1.43 -33.19 17.89
N GLU A 127 -2.04 -32.64 16.84
CA GLU A 127 -2.78 -33.42 15.85
C GLU A 127 -1.87 -34.38 15.09
N ILE A 128 -0.68 -33.93 14.67
CA ILE A 128 0.32 -34.80 14.01
C ILE A 128 0.76 -35.93 14.95
N ALA A 129 1.08 -35.63 16.21
CA ALA A 129 1.48 -36.63 17.20
C ALA A 129 0.38 -37.68 17.46
N LYS A 130 -0.88 -37.23 17.52
CA LYS A 130 -2.05 -38.12 17.65
C LYS A 130 -2.18 -39.04 16.44
N LEU A 131 -2.09 -38.49 15.22
CA LEU A 131 -2.19 -39.26 13.98
C LEU A 131 -1.06 -40.29 13.84
N GLN A 132 0.17 -39.95 14.24
CA GLN A 132 1.28 -40.90 14.27
C GLN A 132 1.02 -42.06 15.24
N THR A 133 0.52 -41.75 16.44
CA THR A 133 0.18 -42.78 17.44
C THR A 133 -0.96 -43.69 16.95
N GLU A 134 -1.96 -43.13 16.27
CA GLU A 134 -3.06 -43.90 15.66
C GLU A 134 -2.56 -44.79 14.51
N ALA A 135 -1.63 -44.28 13.69
CA ALA A 135 -0.99 -45.05 12.62
C ALA A 135 -0.18 -46.24 13.19
N ASP A 136 0.65 -46.03 14.20
CA ASP A 136 1.45 -47.09 14.83
C ASP A 136 0.58 -48.19 15.48
N ARG A 137 -0.54 -47.80 16.09
CA ARG A 137 -1.54 -48.74 16.62
C ARG A 137 -2.20 -49.56 15.51
N SER A 138 -2.53 -48.94 14.37
CA SER A 138 -3.15 -49.63 13.25
C SER A 138 -2.23 -50.68 12.61
N VAL A 139 -0.92 -50.39 12.52
CA VAL A 139 0.10 -51.34 12.05
C VAL A 139 0.23 -52.54 13.00
N SER A 140 0.19 -52.28 14.32
CA SER A 140 0.31 -53.34 15.34
C SER A 140 -0.90 -54.26 15.42
N GLN A 141 -2.09 -53.77 15.04
CA GLN A 141 -3.34 -54.55 15.05
C GLN A 141 -3.56 -55.35 13.76
N GLN A 142 -2.73 -55.16 12.73
CA GLN A 142 -2.86 -55.91 11.50
C GLN A 142 -2.46 -57.38 11.75
N PRO A 143 -3.39 -58.35 11.58
CA PRO A 143 -3.08 -59.75 11.84
C PRO A 143 -1.89 -60.18 10.99
N PRO A 144 -1.02 -61.07 11.50
CA PRO A 144 0.14 -61.53 10.75
C PRO A 144 -0.34 -62.01 9.37
N PRO A 145 0.35 -61.60 8.29
CA PRO A 145 -0.05 -62.00 6.95
C PRO A 145 -0.20 -63.52 6.94
N PRO A 146 -1.29 -64.07 6.37
CA PRO A 146 -1.58 -65.49 6.42
C PRO A 146 -0.33 -66.23 5.97
N SER A 147 0.24 -66.99 6.90
CA SER A 147 1.51 -67.69 6.72
C SER A 147 1.43 -68.42 5.39
N ALA A 148 2.22 -67.99 4.41
CA ALA A 148 2.21 -68.57 3.08
C ALA A 148 2.47 -70.07 3.25
N THR A 149 1.39 -70.87 3.20
CA THR A 149 1.44 -72.31 3.40
C THR A 149 2.42 -72.82 2.37
N ARG A 150 3.61 -73.18 2.84
CA ARG A 150 4.71 -73.69 2.03
C ARG A 150 4.18 -74.98 1.41
N ARG A 151 3.59 -74.89 0.21
CA ARG A 151 3.20 -76.03 -0.61
C ARG A 151 4.47 -76.81 -0.89
N SER A 152 4.71 -77.80 -0.04
CA SER A 152 5.75 -78.81 -0.20
C SER A 152 5.46 -79.56 -1.49
N ASN A 153 6.10 -79.14 -2.58
CA ASN A 153 6.19 -79.91 -3.81
C ASN A 153 6.97 -81.19 -3.52
N LYS A 154 6.26 -82.26 -3.14
CA LYS A 154 6.77 -83.63 -3.21
C LYS A 154 6.70 -84.03 -4.69
N LYS A 155 7.85 -84.01 -5.38
CA LYS A 155 8.01 -84.64 -6.69
C LYS A 155 8.13 -86.16 -6.52
N PRO A 156 7.41 -86.98 -7.31
CA PRO A 156 7.75 -88.38 -7.54
C PRO A 156 8.97 -88.51 -8.45
#